data_AF-A0A0X4EUL8-F1
#
_entry.id   AF-A0A0X4EUL8-F1
#
_cell.length_a   1.000
_cell.length_b   1.000
_cell.length_c   1.000
_cell.angle_alpha   90.00
_cell.angle_beta   90.00
_cell.angle_gamma   90.00
#
_symmetry.space_group_name_H-M   'P 1'
#
loop_
_entity.id
_entity.type
_entity.pdbx_description
1 polymer ?
#
loop_
_entity_poly.entity_id
_entity_poly.type
_entity_poly.pdbx_seq_one_letter_code
_entity_poly.pdbx_strand_id
1 'polypeptide(L)'
;MSMKLFLFCEDTGFSKKDFPLWADVYDALHKLRTHTGSINIEDVDNQKTLSINSDGMHFLLSLIECKDDERRINSIQKACFSMGVSPVLPVSWSRSRDVTSDFDFVTEVSRNFFITGQV
;
A
#
# COMPACT_ATOMS: atom_id res chain seq x y z
N MET A 1 3.30 11.74 14.24
CA MET A 1 3.42 10.84 13.10
C MET A 1 3.56 11.68 11.85
N SER A 2 4.78 11.74 11.33
CA SER A 2 5.12 12.46 10.12
C SER A 2 4.82 11.56 8.93
N MET A 3 3.74 11.90 8.20
CA MET A 3 3.29 11.16 7.04
C MET A 3 3.74 11.84 5.75
N LYS A 4 4.04 11.04 4.73
CA LYS A 4 4.21 11.48 3.34
C LYS A 4 3.37 10.63 2.41
N LEU A 5 2.86 11.25 1.36
CA LEU A 5 2.09 10.59 0.32
C LEU A 5 2.81 10.73 -1.01
N PHE A 6 3.02 9.61 -1.68
CA PHE A 6 3.47 9.55 -3.06
C PHE A 6 2.40 8.86 -3.88
N LEU A 7 2.02 9.46 -5.00
CA LEU A 7 1.08 8.91 -5.96
C LEU A 7 1.73 8.91 -7.33
N PHE A 8 1.75 7.75 -7.96
CA PHE A 8 2.01 7.60 -9.39
C PHE A 8 0.74 7.06 -10.04
N CYS A 9 0.32 7.67 -11.13
CA CYS A 9 -0.79 7.21 -11.95
C CYS A 9 -0.41 7.42 -13.40
N GLU A 10 -0.63 6.45 -14.28
CA GLU A 10 -0.17 6.53 -15.67
C GLU A 10 -0.67 7.80 -16.39
N ASP A 11 -1.92 8.20 -16.14
CA ASP A 11 -2.55 9.34 -16.82
C ASP A 11 -2.16 10.72 -16.25
N THR A 12 -1.87 10.80 -14.95
CA THR A 12 -1.57 12.08 -14.28
C THR A 12 -0.10 12.25 -13.89
N GLY A 13 0.71 11.21 -14.08
CA GLY A 13 2.10 11.17 -13.68
C GLY A 13 2.30 11.04 -12.17
N PHE A 14 3.47 11.48 -11.72
CA PHE A 14 3.90 11.40 -10.33
C PHE A 14 3.57 12.67 -9.54
N SER A 15 3.09 12.49 -8.32
CA SER A 15 2.84 13.56 -7.36
C SER A 15 3.29 13.16 -5.96
N LYS A 16 3.74 14.15 -5.19
CA LYS A 16 4.21 13.98 -3.82
C LYS A 16 3.57 15.04 -2.94
N LYS A 17 3.14 14.65 -1.75
CA LYS A 17 2.67 15.57 -0.71
C LYS A 17 3.38 15.27 0.61
N ASP A 18 4.11 16.26 1.10
CA ASP A 18 4.63 16.26 2.46
C ASP A 18 3.50 16.71 3.40
N PHE A 19 3.25 15.97 4.48
CA PHE A 19 2.13 16.21 5.41
C PHE A 19 0.73 16.13 4.77
N PRO A 20 0.38 14.99 4.13
CA PRO A 20 -0.95 14.77 3.58
C PRO A 20 -2.02 14.75 4.69
N LEU A 21 -3.25 15.11 4.34
CA LEU A 21 -4.45 14.82 5.12
C LEU A 21 -5.05 13.49 4.66
N TRP A 22 -5.90 12.87 5.49
CA TRP A 22 -6.60 11.65 5.08
C TRP A 22 -7.41 11.83 3.78
N ALA A 23 -7.99 13.02 3.56
CA ALA A 23 -8.68 13.33 2.31
C ALA A 23 -7.77 13.19 1.08
N ASP A 24 -6.50 13.60 1.17
CA ASP A 24 -5.55 13.46 0.07
C ASP A 24 -5.26 11.98 -0.25
N VAL A 25 -5.15 11.15 0.79
CA VAL A 25 -4.96 9.70 0.64
C VAL A 25 -6.19 9.07 0.02
N TYR A 26 -7.39 9.42 0.50
CA TYR A 26 -8.65 8.90 -0.01
C TYR A 26 -8.87 9.29 -1.47
N ASP A 27 -8.59 10.54 -1.85
CA ASP A 27 -8.65 11.00 -3.23
C ASP A 27 -7.65 10.25 -4.12
N ALA A 28 -6.45 9.99 -3.62
CA ALA A 28 -5.46 9.18 -4.34
C ALA A 28 -5.96 7.74 -4.57
N LEU A 29 -6.54 7.10 -3.53
CA LEU A 29 -7.09 5.75 -3.65
C LEU A 29 -8.21 5.68 -4.69
N HIS A 30 -9.11 6.67 -4.69
CA HIS A 30 -10.16 6.77 -5.71
C HIS A 30 -9.61 6.90 -7.12
N LYS A 31 -8.49 7.63 -7.32
CA LYS A 31 -7.85 7.69 -8.64
C LYS A 31 -7.36 6.32 -9.08
N LEU A 32 -6.74 5.52 -8.21
CA LEU A 32 -6.28 4.18 -8.55
C LEU A 32 -7.43 3.19 -8.83
N ARG A 33 -8.66 3.50 -8.44
CA ARG A 33 -9.81 2.62 -8.68
C ARG A 33 -10.09 2.33 -10.15
N THR A 34 -9.71 3.24 -11.04
CA THR A 34 -9.94 3.10 -12.48
C THR A 34 -8.67 3.29 -13.30
N HIS A 35 -7.51 3.45 -12.66
CA HIS A 35 -6.25 3.74 -13.32
C HIS A 35 -5.12 2.87 -12.77
N THR A 36 -4.22 2.47 -13.66
CA THR A 36 -2.97 1.81 -13.29
C THR A 36 -2.05 2.80 -12.57
N GLY A 37 -1.49 2.38 -11.45
CA GLY A 37 -0.61 3.24 -10.68
C GLY A 37 -0.23 2.69 -9.32
N SER A 38 0.37 3.54 -8.49
CA SER A 38 0.74 3.20 -7.12
C SER A 38 0.61 4.37 -6.16
N ILE A 39 0.28 4.05 -4.92
CA ILE A 39 0.29 4.96 -3.78
C ILE A 39 1.29 4.42 -2.77
N ASN A 40 2.10 5.31 -2.20
CA ASN A 40 2.92 4.99 -1.04
C ASN A 40 2.58 5.98 0.07
N ILE A 41 2.10 5.45 1.19
CA ILE A 41 1.88 6.18 2.43
C ILE A 41 3.07 5.85 3.32
N GLU A 42 3.96 6.82 3.52
CA GLU A 42 5.18 6.66 4.30
C GLU A 42 5.01 7.27 5.69
N ASP A 43 5.16 6.45 6.72
CA ASP A 43 5.37 6.86 8.10
C ASP A 43 6.88 7.06 8.32
N VAL A 44 7.29 8.32 8.27
CA VAL A 44 8.71 8.72 8.34
C VAL A 44 9.28 8.44 9.73
N ASP A 45 8.48 8.58 10.78
CA ASP A 45 8.95 8.41 12.16
C ASP A 45 9.28 6.94 12.45
N ASN A 46 8.46 6.02 11.91
CA ASN A 46 8.59 4.59 12.14
C ASN A 46 9.29 3.84 10.99
N GLN A 47 9.73 4.54 9.94
CA GLN A 47 10.35 3.98 8.73
C GLN A 47 9.50 2.86 8.10
N LYS A 48 8.18 3.07 8.06
CA LYS A 48 7.22 2.14 7.45
C LYS A 48 6.60 2.77 6.21
N THR A 49 6.30 1.96 5.22
CA THR A 49 5.58 2.40 4.03
C THR A 49 4.50 1.40 3.69
N LEU A 50 3.25 1.86 3.66
CA LEU A 50 2.16 1.13 3.03
C LEU A 50 2.15 1.46 1.54
N SER A 51 2.52 0.48 0.72
CA SER A 51 2.52 0.56 -0.74
C SER A 51 1.28 -0.13 -1.30
N ILE A 52 0.56 0.56 -2.17
CA ILE A 52 -0.69 0.11 -2.77
C ILE A 52 -0.52 0.24 -4.28
N ASN A 53 -0.48 -0.87 -5.00
CA ASN A 53 -0.34 -0.87 -6.46
C ASN A 53 -1.68 -1.28 -7.07
N SER A 54 -2.07 -0.65 -8.17
CA SER A 54 -3.30 -0.98 -8.89
C SER A 54 -3.07 -1.12 -10.37
N ASP A 55 -3.82 -2.01 -11.01
CA ASP A 55 -3.96 -2.17 -12.46
C ASP A 55 -5.25 -1.50 -13.00
N GLY A 56 -5.91 -0.66 -12.18
CA GLY A 56 -7.20 -0.04 -12.49
C GLY A 56 -8.43 -0.91 -12.21
N MET A 57 -8.26 -2.10 -11.62
CA MET A 57 -9.37 -2.95 -11.19
C MET A 57 -9.08 -3.72 -9.89
N HIS A 58 -7.82 -4.08 -9.67
CA HIS A 58 -7.32 -4.80 -8.51
C HIS A 58 -6.28 -3.97 -7.77
N PHE A 59 -6.08 -4.29 -6.51
CA PHE A 59 -5.13 -3.65 -5.61
C PHE A 59 -4.23 -4.69 -4.96
N LEU A 60 -2.94 -4.40 -4.92
CA LEU A 60 -1.92 -5.12 -4.18
C LEU A 60 -1.40 -4.23 -3.05
N LEU A 61 -1.57 -4.66 -1.80
CA LEU A 61 -1.13 -3.93 -0.62
C LEU A 61 0.11 -4.60 -0.02
N SER A 62 1.17 -3.83 0.16
CA SER A 62 2.44 -4.28 0.73
C SER A 62 2.89 -3.32 1.83
N LEU A 63 3.17 -3.84 3.01
CA LEU A 63 3.85 -3.11 4.07
C LEU A 63 5.36 -3.30 3.91
N ILE A 64 6.07 -2.19 3.81
CA ILE A 64 7.52 -2.15 3.74
C ILE A 64 8.02 -1.58 5.06
N GLU A 65 8.82 -2.35 5.79
CA GLU A 65 9.46 -1.92 7.03
C GLU A 65 10.97 -1.89 6.82
N CYS A 66 11.60 -0.76 7.13
CA CYS A 66 13.05 -0.68 7.22
C CYS A 66 13.45 -0.78 8.70
N LYS A 67 14.16 -1.85 9.06
CA LYS A 67 14.79 -1.99 10.39
C LYS A 67 16.24 -2.37 10.20
N ASP A 68 17.14 -1.62 10.82
CA ASP A 68 18.56 -1.97 10.94
C ASP A 68 19.23 -2.35 9.60
N ASP A 69 19.06 -1.51 8.56
CA ASP A 69 19.54 -1.71 7.18
C ASP A 69 18.96 -2.93 6.43
N GLU A 70 18.05 -3.70 7.05
CA GLU A 70 17.26 -4.74 6.39
C GLU A 70 15.88 -4.20 5.94
N ARG A 71 15.61 -4.25 4.63
CA ARG A 71 14.29 -3.92 4.06
C ARG A 71 13.42 -5.17 4.05
N ARG A 72 12.38 -5.21 4.88
CA ARG A 72 11.37 -6.28 4.90
C ARG A 72 10.13 -5.85 4.14
N ILE A 73 9.68 -6.66 3.19
CA ILE A 73 8.46 -6.43 2.42
C ILE A 73 7.46 -7.52 2.78
N ASN A 74 6.37 -7.13 3.42
CA ASN A 74 5.28 -8.02 3.83
C ASN A 74 4.04 -7.70 3.01
N SER A 75 3.55 -8.67 2.23
CA SER A 75 2.21 -8.54 1.61
C SER A 75 1.14 -8.61 2.71
N ILE A 76 0.27 -7.60 2.78
CA ILE A 76 -0.71 -7.47 3.87
C ILE A 76 -1.84 -8.50 3.72
N GLN A 77 -2.13 -8.93 2.50
CA GLN A 77 -3.26 -9.82 2.25
C GLN A 77 -3.09 -11.21 2.88
N LYS A 78 -1.87 -11.75 2.93
CA LYS A 78 -1.60 -13.02 3.62
C LYS A 78 -1.78 -12.92 5.14
N ALA A 79 -1.51 -11.76 5.74
CA ALA A 79 -1.63 -11.57 7.18
C ALA A 79 -3.09 -11.57 7.64
N CYS A 80 -4.00 -11.05 6.81
CA CYS A 80 -5.43 -11.09 7.10
C CYS A 80 -6.09 -12.45 6.79
N PHE A 81 -5.55 -13.25 5.87
CA PHE A 81 -6.28 -14.41 5.32
C PHE A 81 -5.75 -15.83 5.62
N SER A 82 -4.54 -16.08 6.16
CA SER A 82 -4.21 -17.47 6.54
C SER A 82 -3.03 -17.66 7.50
N MET A 83 -3.36 -18.19 8.68
CA MET A 83 -2.73 -19.38 9.26
C MET A 83 -2.35 -20.39 8.14
N GLY A 84 -1.06 -20.61 7.89
CA GLY A 84 -0.59 -21.72 7.03
C GLY A 84 0.54 -21.41 6.03
N VAL A 85 1.78 -21.56 6.51
CA VAL A 85 3.00 -22.08 5.85
C VAL A 85 3.55 -21.41 4.56
N SER A 86 4.81 -20.96 4.68
CA SER A 86 5.74 -20.43 3.66
C SER A 86 6.26 -21.52 2.69
N PRO A 87 6.80 -21.21 1.48
CA PRO A 87 8.20 -20.74 1.38
C PRO A 87 8.47 -19.67 0.31
N VAL A 88 9.65 -19.05 0.49
CA VAL A 88 10.34 -18.01 -0.30
C VAL A 88 10.62 -18.41 -1.75
N LEU A 89 10.45 -17.49 -2.72
CA LEU A 89 11.17 -17.39 -4.01
C LEU A 89 10.79 -16.05 -4.73
N PRO A 90 11.58 -15.57 -5.71
CA PRO A 90 11.62 -14.16 -6.16
C PRO A 90 10.36 -13.82 -6.94
N VAL A 91 9.60 -12.82 -6.49
CA VAL A 91 8.18 -12.72 -6.84
C VAL A 91 7.98 -12.08 -8.21
N SER A 92 8.06 -12.93 -9.25
CA SER A 92 7.13 -12.82 -10.36
C SER A 92 5.71 -12.83 -9.80
N TRP A 93 4.87 -11.94 -10.32
CA TRP A 93 3.48 -11.75 -9.89
C TRP A 93 2.71 -13.07 -10.07
N SER A 94 2.73 -13.90 -9.04
CA SER A 94 2.05 -15.18 -9.03
C SER A 94 0.58 -14.92 -8.80
N ARG A 95 -0.17 -15.01 -9.90
CA ARG A 95 -1.60 -14.72 -10.03
C ARG A 95 -2.43 -15.24 -8.85
N SER A 96 -3.37 -14.37 -8.45
CA SER A 96 -4.68 -14.62 -7.86
C SER A 96 -4.86 -14.91 -6.36
N ARG A 97 -3.86 -14.72 -5.49
CA ARG A 97 -4.09 -14.78 -4.02
C ARG A 97 -3.69 -13.55 -3.20
N ASP A 98 -2.92 -12.63 -3.78
CA ASP A 98 -2.39 -11.46 -3.08
C ASP A 98 -2.93 -10.13 -3.65
N VAL A 99 -3.99 -10.16 -4.44
CA VAL A 99 -4.69 -8.96 -4.95
C VAL A 99 -6.17 -8.96 -4.55
N THR A 100 -6.71 -7.77 -4.28
CA THR A 100 -8.12 -7.56 -3.90
C THR A 100 -8.78 -6.55 -4.82
N SER A 101 -10.06 -6.73 -5.13
CA SER A 101 -10.90 -5.70 -5.77
C SER A 101 -11.79 -4.98 -4.76
N ASP A 102 -11.71 -5.32 -3.48
CA ASP A 102 -12.48 -4.71 -2.41
C ASP A 102 -11.88 -3.36 -2.00
N PHE A 103 -12.44 -2.30 -2.59
CA PHE A 103 -12.01 -0.93 -2.32
C PHE A 103 -12.28 -0.47 -0.88
N ASP A 104 -13.32 -0.99 -0.23
CA ASP A 104 -13.65 -0.64 1.14
C ASP A 104 -12.59 -1.22 2.09
N PHE A 105 -12.19 -2.48 1.86
CA PHE A 105 -11.05 -3.09 2.56
C PHE A 105 -9.75 -2.30 2.36
N VAL A 106 -9.42 -1.93 1.12
CA VAL A 106 -8.21 -1.11 0.84
C VAL A 106 -8.26 0.21 1.59
N THR A 107 -9.42 0.87 1.58
CA THR A 107 -9.64 2.14 2.26
C THR A 107 -9.48 1.98 3.78
N GLU A 108 -10.06 0.94 4.37
CA GLU A 108 -9.99 0.67 5.80
C GLU A 108 -8.56 0.43 6.27
N VAL A 109 -7.83 -0.47 5.59
CA VAL A 109 -6.41 -0.76 5.89
C VAL A 109 -5.56 0.50 5.75
N SER A 110 -5.76 1.27 4.68
CA SER A 110 -5.03 2.52 4.45
C SER A 110 -5.33 3.56 5.53
N ARG A 111 -6.58 3.63 6.00
CA ARG A 111 -7.00 4.54 7.07
C ARG A 111 -6.40 4.14 8.40
N ASN A 112 -6.41 2.85 8.72
CA ASN A 112 -5.82 2.33 9.94
C ASN A 112 -4.33 2.66 9.99
N PHE A 113 -3.60 2.41 8.89
CA PHE A 113 -2.19 2.76 8.77
C PHE A 113 -1.95 4.26 8.90
N PHE A 114 -2.76 5.08 8.23
CA PHE A 114 -2.61 6.53 8.26
C PHE A 114 -2.82 7.13 9.66
N ILE A 115 -3.71 6.55 10.46
CA ILE A 115 -4.02 7.05 11.82
C ILE A 115 -3.05 6.48 12.86
N THR A 116 -2.70 5.20 12.74
CA THR A 116 -2.01 4.45 13.81
C THR A 116 -0.58 4.03 13.48
N GLY A 117 -0.17 4.08 12.21
CA GLY A 117 1.09 3.49 11.72
C GLY A 117 1.06 1.95 11.68
N GLN A 118 -0.11 1.34 11.88
CA GLN A 118 -0.32 -0.11 11.89
C GLN A 118 -1.33 -0.53 10.82
N VAL A 119 -1.12 -1.69 10.23
CA VAL A 119 -2.02 -2.34 9.27
C VAL A 119 -2.60 -3.60 9.89
#